data_AF-A0A7L4PLE5-F1
#
_entry.id   AF-A0A7L4PLE5-F1
#
_cell.length_a   1.000
_cell.length_b   1.000
_cell.length_c   1.000
_cell.angle_alpha   90.00
_cell.angle_beta   90.00
_cell.angle_gamma   90.00
#
_symmetry.space_group_name_H-M   'P 1'
#
loop_
_entity.id
_entity.type
_entity.pdbx_description
1 polymer ?
#
loop_
_entity_poly.entity_id
_entity_poly.type
_entity_poly.pdbx_seq_one_letter_code
_entity_poly.pdbx_strand_id
1 'polypeptide(L)'
;MSWEWIGALGALLTMFGFLPQVVKILRTRSVEDVSLPMLFQFSLGTFMWLVYGFGLENTILVVSSSVSLAFYLAGLALYFRYSSRPRMENPLGMAVPEAALAEG
;
A
#
# COMPACT_ATOMS: atom_id res chain seq x y z
N MET A 1 8.31 29.66 13.85
CA MET A 1 9.63 29.28 14.41
C MET A 1 9.67 27.91 15.08
N SER A 2 8.71 27.46 15.91
CA SER A 2 8.72 26.08 16.45
C SER A 2 7.91 25.06 15.61
N TRP A 3 6.80 25.49 15.00
CA TRP A 3 5.88 24.59 14.28
C TRP A 3 6.36 24.14 12.89
N GLU A 4 7.28 24.89 12.27
CA GLU A 4 7.80 24.57 10.93
C GLU A 4 8.54 23.23 10.89
N TRP A 5 9.34 22.93 11.92
CA TRP A 5 10.05 21.66 12.02
C TRP A 5 9.11 20.47 12.28
N ILE A 6 8.05 20.69 13.06
CA ILE A 6 7.00 19.67 13.29
C ILE A 6 6.26 19.38 11.98
N GLY A 7 5.91 20.43 11.23
CA GLY A 7 5.28 20.31 9.91
C GLY A 7 6.18 19.59 8.91
N ALA A 8 7.46 19.96 8.84
CA ALA A 8 8.43 19.33 7.94
C ALA A 8 8.67 17.85 8.28
N LEU A 9 8.84 17.53 9.58
CA LEU A 9 9.04 16.16 10.03
C LEU A 9 7.77 15.31 9.82
N GLY A 10 6.60 15.87 10.12
CA GLY A 10 5.32 15.22 9.84
C GLY A 10 5.12 14.95 8.35
N ALA A 11 5.46 15.90 7.49
CA ALA A 11 5.42 15.74 6.05
C ALA A 11 6.37 14.62 5.58
N LEU A 12 7.60 14.56 6.08
CA LEU A 12 8.55 13.49 5.74
C LEU A 12 8.05 12.11 6.17
N LEU A 13 7.56 11.98 7.41
CA LEU A 13 7.07 10.72 7.95
C LEU A 13 5.86 10.20 7.17
N THR A 14 4.92 11.08 6.85
CA THR A 14 3.72 10.70 6.09
C THR A 14 4.04 10.39 4.64
N MET A 15 4.91 11.20 4.01
CA MET A 15 5.38 10.99 2.64
C MET A 15 6.01 9.63 2.43
N PHE A 16 6.85 9.17 3.37
CA PHE A 16 7.53 7.88 3.27
C PHE A 16 6.86 6.76 4.07
N GLY A 17 5.77 7.03 4.78
CA GLY A 17 5.13 6.06 5.68
C GLY A 17 4.64 4.81 4.97
N PHE A 18 4.22 4.93 3.70
CA PHE A 18 3.75 3.80 2.90
C PHE A 18 4.84 3.10 2.08
N LEU A 19 6.04 3.68 1.99
CA LEU A 19 7.15 3.11 1.23
C LEU A 19 7.54 1.70 1.71
N PRO A 20 7.65 1.40 3.02
CA PRO A 20 7.94 0.04 3.50
C PRO A 20 6.90 -0.98 3.02
N GLN A 21 5.63 -0.60 2.92
CA GLN A 21 4.57 -1.47 2.45
C GLN A 21 4.69 -1.76 0.94
N VAL A 22 5.01 -0.76 0.12
CA VAL A 22 5.30 -0.95 -1.31
C VAL A 22 6.50 -1.89 -1.49
N VAL A 23 7.58 -1.69 -0.73
CA VAL A 23 8.77 -2.55 -0.76
C VAL A 23 8.43 -3.98 -0.32
N LYS A 24 7.60 -4.16 0.72
CA LYS A 24 7.13 -5.48 1.17
C LYS A 24 6.40 -6.20 0.02
N ILE A 25 5.44 -5.55 -0.63
CA ILE A 25 4.68 -6.14 -1.74
C ILE A 25 5.61 -6.53 -2.91
N LEU A 26 6.60 -5.70 -3.25
CA LEU A 26 7.55 -6.01 -4.31
C LEU A 26 8.43 -7.22 -3.98
N ARG A 27 8.84 -7.37 -2.71
CA ARG A 27 9.68 -8.49 -2.25
C ARG A 27 8.89 -9.80 -2.13
N THR A 28 7.72 -9.76 -1.51
CA THR A 28 6.90 -10.96 -1.27
C THR A 28 6.09 -11.36 -2.50
N ARG A 29 5.83 -10.41 -3.42
CA ARG A 29 4.91 -10.58 -4.55
C ARG A 29 3.53 -11.08 -4.12
N SER A 30 3.13 -10.76 -2.88
CA SER A 30 1.85 -11.12 -2.28
C SER A 30 1.20 -9.88 -1.68
N VAL A 31 -0.13 -9.83 -1.80
CA VAL A 31 -1.00 -8.74 -1.35
C VAL A 31 -2.13 -9.25 -0.46
N GLU A 32 -2.02 -10.48 0.04
CA GLU A 32 -3.03 -11.17 0.86
C GLU A 32 -3.36 -10.41 2.15
N ASP A 33 -2.35 -9.81 2.78
CA ASP A 33 -2.51 -9.03 4.01
C ASP A 33 -2.89 -7.56 3.74
N VAL A 34 -3.08 -7.16 2.48
CA VAL A 34 -3.29 -5.77 2.09
C VAL A 34 -4.78 -5.50 1.89
N SER A 35 -5.32 -4.58 2.67
CA SER A 35 -6.71 -4.14 2.51
C SER A 35 -6.87 -3.25 1.28
N LEU A 36 -7.60 -3.73 0.27
CA LEU A 36 -7.96 -2.93 -0.91
C LEU A 36 -8.80 -1.68 -0.54
N PRO A 37 -9.81 -1.77 0.35
CA PRO A 37 -10.53 -0.58 0.81
C PRO A 37 -9.60 0.48 1.40
N MET A 38 -8.60 0.06 2.19
CA MET A 38 -7.62 0.96 2.79
C MET A 38 -6.80 1.71 1.72
N LEU A 39 -6.27 1.00 0.71
CA LEU A 39 -5.57 1.62 -0.41
C LEU A 39 -6.43 2.64 -1.16
N PHE A 40 -7.71 2.32 -1.39
CA PHE A 40 -8.63 3.20 -2.08
C PHE A 40 -8.96 4.46 -1.25
N GLN A 41 -9.26 4.29 0.04
CA GLN A 41 -9.57 5.39 0.96
C GLN A 41 -8.39 6.35 1.10
N PHE A 42 -7.16 5.83 1.28
CA PHE A 42 -5.98 6.69 1.38
C PHE A 42 -5.65 7.37 0.06
N SER A 43 -5.82 6.71 -1.08
CA SER A 43 -5.64 7.33 -2.40
C SER A 43 -6.61 8.51 -2.59
N LEU A 44 -7.90 8.28 -2.35
CA LEU A 44 -8.93 9.31 -2.51
C LEU A 44 -8.75 10.46 -1.51
N GLY A 45 -8.52 10.15 -0.23
CA GLY A 45 -8.30 11.16 0.80
C GLY A 45 -7.06 12.01 0.53
N THR A 46 -5.95 11.40 0.12
CA THR A 46 -4.71 12.12 -0.22
C THR A 46 -4.88 12.97 -1.47
N PHE A 47 -5.64 12.50 -2.46
CA PHE A 47 -6.00 13.31 -3.62
C PHE A 47 -6.82 14.54 -3.22
N MET A 48 -7.79 14.39 -2.32
CA MET A 48 -8.56 15.53 -1.79
C MET A 48 -7.66 16.52 -1.03
N TRP A 49 -6.72 16.03 -0.21
CA TRP A 49 -5.72 16.87 0.46
C TRP A 49 -4.82 17.62 -0.52
N LEU A 50 -4.43 16.99 -1.63
CA LEU A 50 -3.64 17.62 -2.68
C LEU A 50 -4.41 18.77 -3.33
N VAL A 51 -5.67 18.54 -3.71
CA VAL A 51 -6.55 19.58 -4.28
C VAL A 51 -6.75 20.72 -3.29
N TYR A 52 -6.98 20.40 -2.02
CA TYR A 52 -7.10 21.39 -0.95
C TYR A 52 -5.81 22.21 -0.76
N GLY A 53 -4.64 21.55 -0.81
CA GLY A 53 -3.34 22.21 -0.70
C GLY A 53 -3.07 23.20 -1.81
N PHE A 54 -3.49 22.89 -3.05
CA PHE A 54 -3.44 23.87 -4.15
C PHE A 54 -4.33 25.08 -3.87
N GLY A 55 -5.54 24.87 -3.33
CA GLY A 55 -6.44 25.97 -2.94
C GLY A 55 -5.89 26.85 -1.81
N LEU A 56 -4.97 26.33 -0.98
CA LEU A 56 -4.29 27.09 0.08
C LEU A 56 -2.94 27.69 -0.34
N GLU A 57 -2.48 27.46 -1.58
CA GLU A 57 -1.12 27.78 -2.02
C GLU A 57 -0.02 27.20 -1.11
N ASN A 58 -0.32 26.10 -0.41
CA ASN A 58 0.59 25.49 0.56
C ASN A 58 1.51 24.47 -0.11
N THR A 59 2.72 24.91 -0.44
CA THR A 59 3.73 24.08 -1.14
C THR A 59 4.09 22.80 -0.37
N ILE A 60 4.22 22.85 0.96
CA ILE A 60 4.59 21.69 1.78
C ILE A 60 3.49 20.62 1.70
N LEU A 61 2.23 21.03 1.84
CA LEU A 61 1.08 20.12 1.76
C LEU A 61 0.92 19.53 0.35
N VAL A 62 1.11 20.34 -0.70
CA VAL A 62 1.05 19.89 -2.08
C VAL A 62 2.13 18.85 -2.39
N VAL A 63 3.39 19.13 -2.02
CA VAL A 63 4.51 18.22 -2.30
C VAL A 63 4.36 16.91 -1.53
N SER A 64 4.05 16.98 -0.23
CA SER A 64 3.88 15.78 0.61
C SER A 64 2.70 14.91 0.18
N SER A 65 1.56 15.52 -0.18
CA SER A 65 0.40 14.79 -0.68
C SER A 65 0.66 14.16 -2.05
N SER A 66 1.40 14.85 -2.93
CA SER A 66 1.74 14.33 -4.26
C SER A 66 2.58 13.05 -4.19
N VAL A 67 3.61 13.06 -3.35
CA VAL A 67 4.49 11.88 -3.19
C VAL A 67 3.77 10.75 -2.45
N SER A 68 2.99 11.07 -1.41
CA SER A 68 2.14 10.08 -0.72
C SER A 68 1.16 9.40 -1.69
N LEU A 69 0.49 10.21 -2.52
CA LEU A 69 -0.45 9.71 -3.53
C LEU A 69 0.25 8.79 -4.53
N ALA A 70 1.46 9.12 -4.97
CA ALA A 70 2.24 8.24 -5.85
C ALA A 70 2.51 6.86 -5.22
N PHE A 71 2.82 6.80 -3.91
CA PHE A 71 3.00 5.52 -3.22
C PHE A 71 1.70 4.74 -3.09
N TYR A 72 0.57 5.39 -2.78
CA TYR A 72 -0.72 4.71 -2.71
C TYR A 72 -1.17 4.17 -4.07
N LEU A 73 -0.98 4.94 -5.15
CA LEU A 73 -1.27 4.49 -6.51
C LEU A 73 -0.35 3.34 -6.94
N ALA A 74 0.94 3.39 -6.59
CA ALA A 74 1.85 2.27 -6.81
C ALA A 74 1.40 1.02 -6.04
N GLY A 75 1.00 1.17 -4.77
CA GLY A 75 0.42 0.09 -3.96
C GLY A 75 -0.83 -0.51 -4.60
N LEU A 76 -1.73 0.32 -5.12
CA LEU A 76 -2.94 -0.10 -5.81
C LEU A 76 -2.64 -0.85 -7.11
N ALA A 77 -1.70 -0.35 -7.92
CA ALA A 77 -1.25 -1.04 -9.13
C ALA A 77 -0.62 -2.41 -8.82
N LEU A 78 0.21 -2.48 -7.78
CA LEU A 78 0.79 -3.75 -7.33
C LEU A 78 -0.26 -4.70 -6.76
N TYR A 79 -1.27 -4.18 -6.05
CA TYR A 79 -2.41 -4.94 -5.57
C TYR A 79 -3.09 -5.69 -6.73
N PHE A 80 -3.50 -4.97 -7.77
CA PHE A 80 -4.15 -5.59 -8.91
C PHE A 80 -3.22 -6.56 -9.67
N ARG A 81 -1.93 -6.21 -9.81
CA ARG A 81 -0.95 -7.08 -10.49
C ARG A 81 -0.77 -8.43 -9.79
N TYR A 82 -0.73 -8.46 -8.46
CA TYR A 82 -0.47 -9.69 -7.70
C TYR A 82 -1.74 -10.42 -7.24
N SER A 83 -2.87 -9.72 -7.12
CA SER A 83 -4.17 -10.34 -6.83
C SER A 83 -4.71 -11.20 -7.98
N SER A 84 -4.28 -10.96 -9.23
CA SER A 84 -4.68 -11.77 -10.39
C SER A 84 -3.98 -13.13 -10.49
N ARG A 85 -3.08 -13.49 -9.56
CA ARG A 85 -2.58 -14.86 -9.50
C ARG A 85 -3.70 -15.74 -8.95
N PRO A 86 -4.20 -16.73 -9.72
CA PRO A 86 -5.31 -17.54 -9.28
C PRO A 86 -4.96 -18.14 -7.93
N ARG A 87 -5.87 -17.95 -6.98
CA ARG A 87 -5.84 -18.61 -5.68
C ARG A 87 -5.84 -20.11 -5.99
N MET A 88 -4.68 -20.76 -5.84
CA MET A 88 -4.61 -22.22 -5.80
C MET A 88 -5.16 -22.62 -4.43
N GLU A 89 -6.44 -22.32 -4.21
CA GLU A 89 -7.21 -22.88 -3.12
C GLU A 89 -7.22 -24.37 -3.41
N ASN A 90 -6.53 -25.17 -2.59
CA ASN A 90 -6.51 -26.62 -2.74
C ASN A 90 -7.96 -27.10 -2.82
N PRO A 91 -8.48 -27.49 -3.99
CA PRO A 91 -9.92 -27.74 -4.16
C PRO A 91 -10.38 -28.97 -3.36
N LEU A 92 -9.41 -29.75 -2.86
CA LEU A 92 -9.65 -31.04 -2.28
C LEU A 92 -9.68 -31.01 -0.75
N GLY A 93 -9.13 -29.99 -0.07
CA GLY A 93 -9.04 -29.99 1.41
C GLY A 93 -8.46 -31.28 2.01
N MET A 94 -7.87 -32.14 1.17
CA MET A 94 -7.45 -33.47 1.55
C MET A 94 -6.07 -33.29 2.13
N ALA A 95 -5.99 -33.40 3.46
CA ALA A 95 -4.78 -33.90 4.07
C ALA A 95 -4.42 -35.17 3.29
N VAL A 96 -3.33 -35.13 2.52
CA VAL A 96 -2.80 -36.33 1.89
C VAL A 96 -2.52 -37.28 3.05
N PRO A 97 -3.22 -38.42 3.16
CA PRO A 97 -2.99 -39.33 4.27
C PRO A 97 -1.52 -39.73 4.22
N GLU A 98 -0.83 -39.67 5.36
CA GLU A 98 0.58 -40.08 5.50
C GLU A 98 0.85 -41.48 4.91
N ALA A 99 -0.19 -42.32 4.86
CA ALA A 99 -0.21 -43.63 4.23
C ALA A 99 0.17 -43.62 2.72
N ALA A 100 -0.03 -42.53 2.00
CA ALA A 100 0.30 -42.42 0.57
C ALA A 100 1.80 -42.16 0.31
N LEU A 101 2.57 -41.79 1.35
CA LEU A 101 4.02 -41.55 1.25
C LEU A 101 4.86 -42.77 1.66
N ALA A 102 4.23 -43.84 2.15
CA ALA A 102 4.91 -45.03 2.65
C ALA A 102 5.11 -46.13 1.60
N GLU A 103 4.59 -45.97 0.38
CA GLU A 103 4.68 -46.98 -0.69
C GLU A 103 5.52 -46.54 -1.92
N GLY A 104 6.44 -45.58 -1.74
CA GLY A 104 7.39 -45.14 -2.78
C GLY A 104 8.79 -45.68 -2.60
#